data_AF-A0A518LJE8-F1
#
_entry.id   AF-A0A518LJE8-F1
#
_cell.length_a   1.000
_cell.length_b   1.000
_cell.length_c   1.000
_cell.angle_alpha   90.00
_cell.angle_beta   90.00
_cell.angle_gamma   90.00
#
_symmetry.space_group_name_H-M   'P 1'
#
loop_
_entity.id
_entity.type
_entity.pdbx_description
1 polymer ?
#
loop_
_entity_poly.entity_id
_entity_poly.type
_entity_poly.pdbx_seq_one_letter_code
_entity_poly.pdbx_strand_id
1 'polypeptide(L)'
;MSDPNAPIPVLPYLPVKKRPRTTRGMGWWLGFLAVATLCGIASVVGSHAARVGLVSFNSGLLTTLQVSTRKMSWLTLLMLFFSGVLVSTAFRANPIMTGVAVVAFLPAFMFIEILINPSSHNLFPLELLVYGALALVVCVGGCMGFIFKRFRWTSR
;
A
#
# COMPACT_ATOMS: atom_id res chain seq x y z
N MET A 1 25.29 -32.66 47.15
CA MET A 1 25.09 -31.46 47.99
C MET A 1 25.70 -30.30 47.23
N SER A 2 24.88 -29.46 46.61
CA SER A 2 25.32 -28.27 45.87
C SER A 2 25.66 -27.16 46.86
N ASP A 3 26.86 -26.59 46.76
CA ASP A 3 27.32 -25.49 47.62
C ASP A 3 26.41 -24.26 47.41
N PRO A 4 25.66 -23.81 48.44
CA PRO A 4 24.76 -22.67 48.33
C PRO A 4 25.51 -21.34 48.12
N ASN A 5 26.84 -21.32 48.27
CA ASN A 5 27.67 -20.14 48.08
C ASN A 5 28.50 -20.16 46.77
N ALA A 6 28.23 -21.10 45.87
CA ALA A 6 28.93 -21.15 44.59
C ALA A 6 28.68 -19.85 43.79
N PRO A 7 29.74 -19.12 43.38
CA PRO A 7 29.59 -17.87 42.63
C PRO A 7 28.89 -18.13 41.30
N ILE A 8 27.85 -17.35 40.99
CA ILE A 8 27.09 -17.45 39.75
C ILE A 8 28.05 -17.19 38.58
N PRO A 9 28.16 -18.10 37.60
CA PRO A 9 29.03 -17.88 36.46
C PRO A 9 28.54 -16.65 35.68
N VAL A 10 29.38 -15.62 35.65
CA VAL A 10 29.10 -14.39 34.89
C VAL A 10 29.21 -14.75 33.41
N LEU A 11 28.08 -14.90 32.74
CA LEU A 11 28.05 -15.13 31.29
C LEU A 11 28.77 -13.95 30.60
N PRO A 12 29.72 -14.22 29.69
CA PRO A 12 30.42 -13.17 28.96
C PRO A 12 29.40 -12.31 28.22
N TYR A 13 29.48 -11.00 28.43
CA TYR A 13 28.62 -10.02 27.79
C TYR A 13 28.87 -10.06 26.28
N LEU A 14 28.07 -10.84 25.55
CA LEU A 14 28.19 -10.90 24.09
C LEU A 14 27.79 -9.54 23.53
N PRO A 15 28.69 -8.84 22.82
CA PRO A 15 28.36 -7.54 22.25
C PRO A 15 27.20 -7.71 21.28
N VAL A 16 26.08 -7.00 21.54
CA VAL A 16 24.92 -6.98 20.65
C VAL A 16 25.38 -6.38 19.33
N LYS A 17 25.64 -7.24 18.34
CA LYS A 17 26.03 -6.83 16.98
C LYS A 17 24.87 -6.06 16.37
N LYS A 18 24.90 -4.73 16.46
CA LYS A 18 23.93 -3.84 15.81
C LYS A 18 23.99 -4.11 14.31
N ARG A 19 22.91 -4.68 13.74
CA ARG A 19 22.83 -4.85 12.29
C ARG A 19 22.92 -3.46 11.64
N PRO A 20 23.75 -3.26 10.60
CA PRO A 20 23.83 -1.98 9.92
C PRO A 20 22.43 -1.63 9.41
N ARG A 21 21.91 -0.50 9.89
CA ARG A 21 20.61 0.04 9.46
C ARG A 21 20.82 0.49 8.02
N THR A 22 20.34 -0.27 7.05
CA THR A 22 20.49 0.08 5.64
C THR A 22 19.62 1.31 5.38
N THR A 23 20.23 2.50 5.42
CA THR A 23 19.55 3.75 5.10
C THR A 23 19.37 3.79 3.59
N ARG A 24 18.24 3.25 3.11
CA ARG A 24 17.82 3.46 1.73
C ARG A 24 17.72 4.98 1.52
N GLY A 25 18.42 5.48 0.51
CA GLY A 25 18.43 6.91 0.20
C GLY A 25 17.04 7.43 -0.15
N MET A 26 16.85 8.74 0.00
CA MET A 26 15.57 9.43 -0.27
C MET A 26 15.01 9.13 -1.66
N GLY A 27 15.86 9.02 -2.68
CA GLY A 27 15.45 8.68 -4.05
C GLY A 27 14.75 7.31 -4.17
N TRP A 28 15.11 6.34 -3.34
CA TRP A 28 14.45 5.02 -3.34
C TRP A 28 13.02 5.13 -2.82
N TRP A 29 12.80 5.92 -1.76
CA TRP A 29 11.47 6.16 -1.20
C TRP A 29 10.58 6.94 -2.16
N LEU A 30 11.13 7.96 -2.83
CA LEU A 30 10.41 8.70 -3.87
C LEU A 30 9.99 7.79 -5.03
N GLY A 31 10.88 6.92 -5.50
CA GLY A 31 10.56 5.94 -6.53
C GLY A 31 9.47 4.96 -6.09
N PHE A 32 9.53 4.46 -4.85
CA PHE A 32 8.48 3.62 -4.28
C PHE A 32 7.12 4.31 -4.26
N LEU A 33 7.05 5.54 -3.73
CA LEU A 33 5.80 6.30 -3.64
C LEU A 33 5.23 6.61 -5.02
N ALA A 34 6.07 7.01 -5.98
CA ALA A 34 5.64 7.30 -7.34
C ALA A 34 5.03 6.05 -8.01
N VAL A 35 5.72 4.91 -7.97
CA VAL A 35 5.24 3.67 -8.57
C VAL A 35 3.97 3.17 -7.87
N ALA A 36 3.92 3.23 -6.54
CA ALA A 36 2.74 2.83 -5.77
C ALA A 36 1.51 3.67 -6.15
N THR A 37 1.67 4.99 -6.22
CA THR A 37 0.61 5.93 -6.59
C THR A 37 0.13 5.68 -8.02
N LEU A 38 1.05 5.53 -8.97
CA LEU A 38 0.70 5.24 -10.36
C LEU A 38 -0.04 3.92 -10.51
N CYS A 39 0.37 2.87 -9.79
CA CYS A 39 -0.34 1.58 -9.82
C CYS A 39 -1.74 1.69 -9.20
N GLY A 40 -1.90 2.45 -8.12
CA GLY A 40 -3.20 2.72 -7.51
C GLY A 40 -4.15 3.44 -8.45
N ILE A 41 -3.70 4.54 -9.08
CA ILE A 41 -4.46 5.30 -10.08
C ILE A 41 -4.82 4.38 -11.26
N ALA A 42 -3.84 3.66 -11.81
CA ALA A 42 -4.05 2.75 -12.93
C ALA A 42 -5.06 1.64 -12.58
N SER A 43 -5.07 1.14 -11.35
CA SER A 43 -6.04 0.14 -10.89
C SER A 43 -7.46 0.68 -10.89
N VAL A 44 -7.66 1.90 -10.36
CA VAL A 44 -8.97 2.54 -10.29
C VAL A 44 -9.46 2.93 -11.68
N VAL A 45 -8.65 3.68 -12.44
CA VAL A 45 -8.98 4.15 -13.80
C VAL A 45 -9.13 2.97 -14.76
N GLY A 46 -8.22 2.01 -14.72
CA GLY A 46 -8.24 0.82 -15.56
C GLY A 46 -9.48 -0.05 -15.31
N SER A 47 -9.90 -0.21 -14.05
CA SER A 47 -11.14 -0.94 -13.73
C SER A 47 -12.40 -0.24 -14.24
N HIS A 48 -12.37 1.08 -14.40
CA HIS A 48 -13.47 1.84 -15.00
C HIS A 48 -13.45 1.72 -16.53
N ALA A 49 -12.26 1.85 -17.14
CA ALA A 49 -12.04 1.61 -18.57
C ALA A 49 -12.50 0.23 -19.02
N ALA A 50 -12.17 -0.79 -18.24
CA ALA A 50 -12.59 -2.16 -18.53
C ALA A 50 -14.12 -2.37 -18.48
N ARG A 51 -14.86 -1.52 -17.74
CA ARG A 51 -16.32 -1.62 -17.60
C ARG A 51 -17.09 -0.80 -18.62
N VAL A 52 -16.66 0.44 -18.84
CA VAL A 52 -17.37 1.38 -19.73
C VAL A 52 -16.88 1.26 -21.18
N GLY A 53 -15.73 0.61 -21.39
CA GLY A 53 -15.04 0.56 -22.67
C GLY A 53 -14.16 1.80 -22.88
N LEU A 54 -13.09 1.64 -23.66
CA LEU A 54 -12.10 2.69 -23.91
C LEU A 54 -12.64 3.85 -24.76
N VAL A 55 -13.74 3.64 -25.49
CA VAL A 55 -14.28 4.62 -26.45
C VAL A 55 -14.98 5.80 -25.75
N SER A 56 -15.42 5.65 -24.50
CA SER A 56 -16.14 6.70 -23.76
C SER A 56 -15.25 7.53 -22.82
N PHE A 57 -13.93 7.42 -22.94
CA PHE A 57 -12.95 8.01 -22.01
C PHE A 57 -12.63 9.50 -22.26
N ASN A 58 -13.54 10.28 -22.83
CA ASN A 58 -13.29 11.69 -23.15
C ASN A 58 -13.54 12.67 -21.98
N SER A 59 -13.54 12.19 -20.75
CA SER A 59 -13.70 13.02 -19.55
C SER A 59 -12.36 13.26 -18.86
N GLY A 60 -12.20 14.41 -18.19
CA GLY A 60 -10.99 14.73 -17.44
C GLY A 60 -10.64 13.65 -16.41
N LEU A 61 -9.34 13.49 -16.11
CA LEU A 61 -8.86 12.47 -15.17
C LEU A 61 -9.55 12.57 -13.80
N LEU A 62 -9.79 13.79 -13.34
CA LEU A 62 -10.48 14.05 -12.07
C LEU A 62 -11.93 13.53 -12.09
N THR A 63 -12.67 13.80 -13.17
CA THR A 63 -14.05 13.31 -13.36
C THR A 63 -14.09 11.79 -13.43
N THR A 64 -13.12 11.19 -14.13
CA THR A 64 -13.01 9.73 -14.22
C THR A 64 -12.76 9.11 -12.84
N LEU A 65 -11.87 9.68 -12.04
CA LEU A 65 -11.61 9.21 -10.68
C LEU A 65 -12.84 9.35 -9.78
N GLN A 66 -13.58 10.45 -9.87
CA GLN A 66 -14.82 10.64 -9.12
C GLN A 66 -15.89 9.60 -9.49
N VAL A 67 -16.10 9.36 -10.78
CA VAL A 67 -17.06 8.34 -11.23
C VAL A 67 -16.60 6.94 -10.82
N SER A 68 -15.29 6.67 -10.91
CA SER A 68 -14.70 5.38 -10.56
C SER A 68 -14.83 5.06 -9.07
N THR A 69 -14.62 6.05 -8.20
CA THR A 69 -14.72 5.90 -6.74
C THR A 69 -16.17 5.73 -6.28
N ARG A 70 -17.13 6.44 -6.90
CA ARG A 70 -18.56 6.27 -6.61
C ARG A 70 -19.11 4.93 -7.07
N LYS A 71 -18.65 4.46 -8.24
CA LYS A 71 -19.07 3.18 -8.81
C LYS A 71 -17.93 2.17 -8.71
N MET A 72 -17.47 1.86 -7.51
CA MET A 72 -16.47 0.79 -7.34
C MET A 72 -17.04 -0.57 -7.73
N SER A 73 -16.28 -1.36 -8.50
CA SER A 73 -16.62 -2.74 -8.80
C SER A 73 -15.68 -3.70 -8.09
N TRP A 74 -16.08 -4.97 -8.05
CA TRP A 74 -15.20 -6.06 -7.66
C TRP A 74 -13.90 -6.10 -8.49
N LEU A 75 -13.93 -5.65 -9.76
CA LEU A 75 -12.75 -5.56 -10.60
C LEU A 75 -11.74 -4.52 -10.08
N THR A 76 -12.22 -3.41 -9.50
CA THR A 76 -11.36 -2.43 -8.83
C THR A 76 -10.63 -3.07 -7.66
N LEU A 77 -11.33 -3.88 -6.85
CA LEU A 77 -10.72 -4.61 -5.72
C LEU A 77 -9.64 -5.58 -6.20
N LEU A 78 -9.92 -6.33 -7.27
CA LEU A 78 -8.97 -7.28 -7.86
C LEU A 78 -7.72 -6.57 -8.42
N MET A 79 -7.91 -5.47 -9.14
CA MET A 79 -6.80 -4.66 -9.66
C MET A 79 -5.95 -4.06 -8.54
N LEU A 80 -6.58 -3.51 -7.48
CA LEU A 80 -5.89 -2.99 -6.30
C LEU A 80 -5.10 -4.08 -5.57
N PHE A 81 -5.68 -5.28 -5.42
CA PHE A 81 -4.98 -6.43 -4.87
C PHE A 81 -3.70 -6.74 -5.66
N PHE A 82 -3.79 -6.85 -6.98
CA PHE A 82 -2.63 -7.11 -7.84
C PHE A 82 -1.62 -5.96 -7.84
N SER A 83 -2.07 -4.71 -7.73
CA SER A 83 -1.18 -3.57 -7.52
C SER A 83 -0.36 -3.73 -6.23
N GLY A 84 -0.98 -4.18 -5.14
CA GLY A 84 -0.28 -4.50 -3.88
C GLY A 84 0.78 -5.57 -4.07
N VAL A 85 0.44 -6.67 -4.77
CA VAL A 85 1.38 -7.75 -5.10
C VAL A 85 2.56 -7.21 -5.92
N LEU A 86 2.30 -6.44 -6.98
CA LEU A 86 3.30 -5.91 -7.88
C LEU A 86 4.25 -4.93 -7.17
N VAL A 87 3.71 -3.98 -6.42
CA VAL A 87 4.52 -2.99 -5.69
C VAL A 87 5.36 -3.67 -4.61
N SER A 88 4.79 -4.63 -3.87
CA SER A 88 5.53 -5.34 -2.82
C SER A 88 6.55 -6.36 -3.35
N THR A 89 6.38 -6.86 -4.58
CA THR A 89 7.40 -7.71 -5.23
C THR A 89 8.54 -6.86 -5.78
N ALA A 90 8.24 -5.69 -6.37
CA ALA A 90 9.25 -4.74 -6.85
C ALA A 90 10.06 -4.14 -5.68
N PHE A 91 9.38 -3.58 -4.68
CA PHE A 91 10.00 -2.89 -3.56
C PHE A 91 10.04 -3.78 -2.31
N ARG A 92 11.16 -3.81 -1.58
CA ARG A 92 11.25 -4.49 -0.27
C ARG A 92 10.61 -3.61 0.83
N ALA A 93 9.39 -3.14 0.62
CA ALA A 93 8.62 -2.32 1.56
C ALA A 93 7.76 -3.22 2.46
N ASN A 94 7.33 -2.70 3.62
CA ASN A 94 6.37 -3.37 4.48
C ASN A 94 5.00 -3.41 3.77
N PRO A 95 4.28 -4.55 3.74
CA PRO A 95 2.94 -4.65 3.15
C PRO A 95 1.97 -3.55 3.58
N ILE A 96 2.01 -3.13 4.85
CA ILE A 96 1.16 -2.06 5.38
C ILE A 96 1.49 -0.73 4.71
N MET A 97 2.78 -0.42 4.56
CA MET A 97 3.22 0.80 3.86
C MET A 97 2.83 0.75 2.38
N THR A 98 2.91 -0.42 1.74
CA THR A 98 2.45 -0.61 0.36
C THR A 98 0.96 -0.31 0.23
N GLY A 99 0.13 -0.87 1.11
CA GLY A 99 -1.31 -0.62 1.08
C GLY A 99 -1.67 0.85 1.24
N VAL A 100 -1.05 1.51 2.22
CA VAL A 100 -1.25 2.96 2.41
C VAL A 100 -0.74 3.75 1.20
N ALA A 101 0.46 3.48 0.69
CA ALA A 101 1.04 4.24 -0.42
C ALA A 101 0.25 4.11 -1.72
N VAL A 102 -0.28 2.93 -2.02
CA VAL A 102 -1.09 2.70 -3.23
C VAL A 102 -2.44 3.41 -3.15
N VAL A 103 -3.04 3.52 -1.97
CA VAL A 103 -4.39 4.07 -1.79
C VAL A 103 -4.38 5.54 -1.35
N ALA A 104 -3.24 6.08 -0.88
CA ALA A 104 -3.11 7.42 -0.32
C ALA A 104 -3.58 8.55 -1.25
N PHE A 105 -3.57 8.35 -2.56
CA PHE A 105 -4.11 9.33 -3.50
C PHE A 105 -5.64 9.51 -3.36
N LEU A 106 -6.39 8.46 -2.99
CA LEU A 106 -7.86 8.53 -2.84
C LEU A 106 -8.29 9.57 -1.79
N PRO A 107 -7.84 9.51 -0.52
CA PRO A 107 -8.19 10.55 0.44
C PRO A 107 -7.66 11.93 0.03
N ALA A 108 -6.51 12.01 -0.65
CA ALA A 108 -6.02 13.28 -1.19
C ALA A 108 -6.98 13.89 -2.22
N PHE A 109 -7.53 13.09 -3.14
CA PHE A 109 -8.54 13.55 -4.10
C PHE A 109 -9.84 13.98 -3.42
N MET A 110 -10.27 13.25 -2.40
CA MET A 110 -11.43 13.60 -1.61
C MET A 110 -11.24 14.94 -0.89
N PHE A 111 -10.05 15.24 -0.34
CA PHE A 111 -9.76 16.56 0.23
C PHE A 111 -9.81 17.67 -0.83
N ILE A 112 -9.31 17.40 -2.04
CA ILE A 112 -9.42 18.35 -3.16
C ILE A 112 -10.89 18.59 -3.54
N GLU A 113 -11.72 17.54 -3.57
CA GLU A 113 -13.16 17.68 -3.84
C GLU A 113 -13.86 18.54 -2.78
N ILE A 114 -13.54 18.33 -1.50
CA ILE A 114 -14.06 19.14 -0.38
C ILE A 114 -13.67 20.62 -0.53
N LEU A 115 -12.45 20.91 -0.96
CA LEU A 115 -11.98 22.28 -1.17
C LEU A 115 -12.68 22.97 -2.34
N ILE A 116 -13.02 22.23 -3.40
CA ILE A 116 -13.69 22.77 -4.59
C ILE A 116 -15.21 22.92 -4.34
N ASN A 117 -15.85 21.93 -3.72
CA ASN A 117 -17.29 21.89 -3.48
C ASN A 117 -17.60 21.38 -2.06
N PRO A 118 -17.57 22.25 -1.03
CA PRO A 118 -17.77 21.83 0.37
C PRO A 118 -19.19 21.33 0.67
N SER A 119 -20.19 21.69 -0.15
CA SER A 119 -21.60 21.37 0.08
C SER A 119 -21.99 19.91 -0.17
N SER A 120 -21.12 19.08 -0.78
CA SER A 120 -21.42 17.68 -1.11
C SER A 120 -21.00 16.65 -0.06
N HIS A 121 -20.31 17.04 1.02
CA HIS A 121 -19.51 16.10 1.83
C HIS A 121 -20.05 15.75 3.22
N ASN A 122 -21.36 15.50 3.37
CA ASN A 122 -21.90 14.88 4.58
C ASN A 122 -21.46 13.41 4.76
N LEU A 123 -20.89 12.78 3.72
CA LEU A 123 -20.45 11.37 3.72
C LEU A 123 -18.95 11.18 3.98
N PHE A 124 -18.22 12.25 4.29
CA PHE A 124 -16.76 12.20 4.46
C PHE A 124 -16.26 11.05 5.37
N PRO A 125 -16.82 10.83 6.58
CA PRO A 125 -16.35 9.73 7.44
C PRO A 125 -16.55 8.34 6.82
N LEU A 126 -17.63 8.17 6.05
CA LEU A 126 -17.94 6.91 5.38
C LEU A 126 -16.97 6.66 4.22
N GLU A 127 -16.69 7.67 3.41
CA GLU A 127 -15.72 7.58 2.31
C GLU A 127 -14.33 7.21 2.81
N LEU A 128 -13.88 7.84 3.91
CA LEU A 128 -12.61 7.53 4.55
C LEU A 128 -12.55 6.07 5.03
N LEU A 129 -13.64 5.56 5.61
CA LEU A 129 -13.74 4.16 6.05
C LEU A 129 -13.66 3.20 4.86
N VAL A 130 -14.34 3.52 3.75
CA VAL A 130 -14.25 2.75 2.50
C VAL A 130 -12.81 2.73 1.98
N TYR A 131 -12.12 3.88 1.95
CA TYR A 131 -10.71 3.92 1.54
C TYR A 131 -9.80 3.12 2.47
N GLY A 132 -10.09 3.10 3.78
CA GLY A 132 -9.43 2.22 4.74
C GLY A 132 -9.62 0.74 4.39
N ALA A 133 -10.84 0.33 4.05
CA ALA A 133 -11.13 -1.04 3.62
C ALA A 133 -10.41 -1.40 2.31
N LEU A 134 -10.31 -0.48 1.35
CA LEU A 134 -9.52 -0.68 0.14
C LEU A 134 -8.03 -0.84 0.43
N ALA A 135 -7.49 -0.04 1.35
CA ALA A 135 -6.10 -0.17 1.79
C ALA A 135 -5.84 -1.57 2.38
N LEU A 136 -6.79 -2.16 3.11
CA LEU A 136 -6.69 -3.54 3.57
C LEU A 136 -6.58 -4.54 2.41
N VAL A 137 -7.39 -4.39 1.36
CA VAL A 137 -7.31 -5.27 0.17
C VAL A 137 -5.92 -5.20 -0.48
N VAL A 138 -5.37 -3.99 -0.61
CA VAL A 138 -4.00 -3.81 -1.13
C VAL A 138 -2.97 -4.40 -0.16
N CYS A 139 -3.13 -4.25 1.15
CA CYS A 139 -2.25 -4.86 2.16
C CYS A 139 -2.23 -6.38 2.03
N VAL A 140 -3.37 -7.04 1.81
CA VAL A 140 -3.42 -8.51 1.58
C VAL A 140 -2.62 -8.88 0.34
N GLY A 141 -2.79 -8.15 -0.77
CA GLY A 141 -1.97 -8.33 -1.97
C GLY A 141 -0.48 -8.10 -1.71
N GLY A 142 -0.15 -7.05 -0.96
CA GLY A 142 1.22 -6.75 -0.54
C GLY A 142 1.84 -7.87 0.30
N CYS A 143 1.10 -8.43 1.25
CA CYS A 143 1.53 -9.58 2.05
C CYS A 143 1.86 -10.78 1.15
N MET A 144 0.99 -11.09 0.19
CA MET A 144 1.22 -12.17 -0.76
C MET A 144 2.45 -11.93 -1.64
N GLY A 145 2.62 -10.71 -2.15
CA GLY A 145 3.81 -10.31 -2.90
C GLY A 145 5.10 -10.40 -2.08
N PHE A 146 5.04 -10.01 -0.80
CA PHE A 146 6.16 -10.14 0.14
C PHE A 146 6.52 -11.62 0.39
N ILE A 147 5.52 -12.47 0.61
CA ILE A 147 5.71 -13.92 0.79
C ILE A 147 6.35 -14.55 -0.45
N PHE A 148 5.85 -14.26 -1.65
CA PHE A 148 6.43 -14.76 -2.90
C PHE A 148 7.89 -14.35 -3.08
N LYS A 149 8.18 -13.08 -2.77
CA LYS A 149 9.56 -12.60 -2.81
C LYS A 149 10.42 -13.34 -1.80
N ARG A 150 9.94 -13.64 -0.60
CA ARG A 150 10.71 -14.37 0.42
C ARG A 150 11.06 -15.79 -0.05
N PHE A 151 10.11 -16.53 -0.59
CA PHE A 151 10.34 -17.90 -1.09
C PHE A 151 11.34 -17.95 -2.25
N ARG A 152 11.30 -16.98 -3.16
CA ARG A 152 12.23 -16.94 -4.31
C ARG A 152 13.71 -16.80 -3.90
N TRP A 153 14.00 -16.29 -2.70
CA TRP A 153 15.37 -16.14 -2.20
C TRP A 153 15.88 -17.35 -1.43
N THR A 154 15.01 -18.23 -0.94
CA THR A 154 15.40 -19.47 -0.24
C THR A 154 15.71 -20.64 -1.17
N SER A 155 15.33 -20.54 -2.44
CA SER A 155 15.55 -21.59 -3.45
C SER A 155 16.76 -21.34 -4.36
N ARG A 156 17.65 -20.42 -3.99
CA ARG A 156 18.95 -20.17 -4.65
C ARG A 156 20.06 -20.36 -3.64
#